data_AF-A0A8B7TXA4-F1
#
_entry.id   AF-A0A8B7TXA4-F1
#
_cell.length_a   1.000
_cell.length_b   1.000
_cell.length_c   1.000
_cell.angle_alpha   90.00
_cell.angle_beta   90.00
_cell.angle_gamma   90.00
#
_symmetry.space_group_name_H-M   'P 1'
#
loop_
_entity.id
_entity.type
_entity.pdbx_description
1 polymer ?
#
loop_
_entity_poly.entity_id
_entity_poly.type
_entity_poly.pdbx_seq_one_letter_code
_entity_poly.pdbx_strand_id
1 'polypeptide(L)'
;MESAYLQSYLGTCLTQGLAEVARVRPVDPIEYLALWICKYKENVAMEQLKQKEMVELERERELALLEQEMMERLKAEELLFQQQQLEFQLELEIQEKEKQRAEELRRAQEQLEK
;
A
#
# COMPACT_ATOMS: atom_id res chain seq x y z
N MET A 1 22.10 -30.21 30.48
CA MET A 1 22.42 -29.42 29.27
C MET A 1 21.80 -30.04 28.02
N GLU A 2 21.91 -31.35 27.81
CA GLU A 2 21.34 -32.01 26.62
C GLU A 2 19.80 -32.11 26.63
N SER A 3 19.19 -32.34 27.80
CA SER A 3 17.73 -32.44 27.94
C SER A 3 17.00 -31.14 27.57
N ALA A 4 17.53 -29.99 28.00
CA ALA A 4 16.95 -28.68 27.69
C ALA A 4 17.03 -28.38 26.19
N TYR A 5 18.13 -28.76 25.53
CA TYR A 5 18.29 -28.63 24.09
C TYR A 5 17.27 -29.52 23.33
N LEU A 6 17.16 -30.79 23.71
CA LEU A 6 16.16 -31.68 23.10
C LEU A 6 14.74 -31.16 23.31
N GLN A 7 14.44 -30.62 24.48
CA GLN A 7 13.14 -30.04 24.77
C GLN A 7 12.85 -28.80 23.92
N SER A 8 13.83 -27.92 23.72
CA SER A 8 13.63 -26.68 22.94
C SER A 8 13.44 -26.94 21.45
N TYR A 9 14.18 -27.90 20.87
CA TYR A 9 14.15 -28.14 19.43
C TYR A 9 13.18 -29.25 19.00
N LEU A 10 13.00 -30.28 19.83
CA LEU A 10 12.22 -31.47 19.50
C LEU A 10 11.01 -31.67 20.42
N GLY A 11 10.90 -30.94 21.54
CA GLY A 11 9.84 -31.14 22.52
C GLY A 11 8.44 -31.02 21.91
N THR A 12 8.16 -29.91 21.22
CA THR A 12 6.86 -29.70 20.56
C THR A 12 6.60 -30.73 19.46
N CYS A 13 7.60 -30.96 18.60
CA CYS A 13 7.51 -31.91 17.48
C CYS A 13 7.20 -33.33 17.97
N LEU A 14 7.97 -33.83 18.93
CA LEU A 14 7.78 -35.18 19.48
C LEU A 14 6.48 -35.30 20.27
N THR A 15 6.09 -34.28 21.04
CA THR A 15 4.83 -34.32 21.81
C THR A 15 3.63 -34.45 20.87
N GLN A 16 3.59 -33.65 19.81
CA GLN A 16 2.51 -33.69 18.82
C GLN A 16 2.54 -34.98 17.99
N GLY A 17 3.72 -35.40 17.53
CA GLY A 17 3.87 -36.64 16.77
C GLY A 17 3.49 -37.88 17.57
N LEU A 18 3.90 -37.97 18.84
CA LEU A 18 3.53 -39.08 19.73
C LEU A 18 2.03 -39.05 20.06
N ALA A 19 1.43 -37.87 20.24
CA ALA A 19 -0.01 -37.75 20.42
C ALA A 19 -0.77 -38.28 19.19
N GLU A 20 -0.28 -37.98 17.98
CA GLU A 20 -0.88 -38.45 16.74
C GLU A 20 -0.72 -39.97 16.56
N VAL A 21 0.45 -40.52 16.86
CA VAL A 21 0.68 -41.97 16.86
C VAL A 21 -0.24 -42.68 17.85
N ALA A 22 -0.40 -42.13 19.07
CA ALA A 22 -1.29 -42.68 20.09
C ALA A 22 -2.78 -42.64 19.68
N ARG A 23 -3.16 -41.63 18.89
CA ARG A 23 -4.51 -41.46 18.34
C ARG A 23 -4.79 -42.41 17.17
N VAL A 24 -3.88 -42.49 16.22
CA VAL A 24 -4.05 -43.24 14.97
C VAL A 24 -3.77 -44.74 15.14
N ARG A 25 -2.87 -45.09 16.07
CA ARG A 25 -2.39 -46.47 16.31
C ARG A 25 -2.03 -47.20 15.01
N PRO A 26 -1.07 -46.67 14.24
CA PRO A 26 -0.61 -47.30 13.01
C PRO A 26 0.01 -48.67 13.29
N VAL A 27 0.03 -49.54 12.27
CA VAL A 27 0.63 -50.87 12.34
C VAL A 27 2.14 -50.78 12.60
N ASP A 28 2.81 -49.80 11.97
CA ASP A 28 4.20 -49.42 12.28
C ASP A 28 4.26 -48.00 12.86
N PRO A 29 4.35 -47.85 14.20
CA PRO A 29 4.43 -46.55 14.86
C PRO A 29 5.77 -45.83 14.66
N ILE A 30 6.85 -46.56 14.37
CA ILE A 30 8.18 -45.96 14.19
C ILE A 30 8.24 -45.33 12.81
N GLU A 31 7.84 -46.07 11.77
CA GLU A 31 7.79 -45.55 10.41
C GLU A 31 6.82 -44.36 10.29
N TYR A 32 5.63 -44.48 10.88
CA TYR A 32 4.65 -43.41 10.89
C TYR A 32 5.19 -42.13 11.55
N LEU A 33 5.84 -42.25 12.71
CA LEU A 33 6.40 -41.11 13.41
C LEU A 33 7.54 -40.46 12.61
N ALA A 34 8.39 -41.25 11.95
CA ALA A 34 9.46 -40.73 11.10
C ALA A 34 8.91 -39.88 9.94
N LEU A 35 7.91 -40.40 9.22
CA LEU A 35 7.23 -39.66 8.15
C LEU A 35 6.52 -38.41 8.67
N TRP A 36 5.90 -38.50 9.84
CA TRP A 36 5.23 -37.37 10.49
C TRP A 36 6.23 -36.24 10.81
N ILE A 37 7.40 -36.57 11.36
CA ILE A 37 8.45 -35.59 11.70
C ILE A 37 8.99 -34.91 10.44
N CYS A 38 9.22 -35.66 9.36
CA CYS A 38 9.64 -35.11 8.07
C CYS A 38 8.62 -34.07 7.57
N LYS A 39 7.34 -34.44 7.57
CA LYS A 39 6.24 -33.56 7.15
C LYS A 39 6.09 -32.34 8.07
N TYR A 40 6.24 -32.51 9.39
CA TYR A 40 6.17 -31.41 10.34
C TYR A 40 7.22 -30.34 10.03
N LYS A 41 8.47 -30.74 9.75
CA LYS A 41 9.55 -29.82 9.39
C LYS A 41 9.21 -29.00 8.14
N GLU A 42 8.69 -29.66 7.11
CA GLU A 42 8.27 -29.00 5.87
C GLU A 42 7.14 -28.01 6.10
N ASN A 43 6.13 -28.40 6.87
CA ASN A 43 5.00 -27.53 7.22
C ASN A 43 5.46 -26.29 8.00
N VAL A 44 6.34 -26.46 8.99
CA VAL A 44 6.89 -25.33 9.77
C VAL A 44 7.67 -24.38 8.86
N ALA A 45 8.51 -24.91 7.96
CA ALA A 45 9.26 -24.09 7.03
C ALA A 45 8.35 -23.32 6.06
N MET A 46 7.30 -23.98 5.54
CA MET A 46 6.32 -23.36 4.66
C MET A 46 5.50 -22.29 5.38
N GLU A 47 5.10 -22.54 6.63
CA GLU A 47 4.37 -21.57 7.44
C GLU A 47 5.22 -20.33 7.74
N GLN A 48 6.50 -20.52 8.07
CA GLN A 48 7.43 -19.41 8.26
C GLN A 48 7.63 -18.59 6.98
N LEU A 49 7.68 -19.24 5.82
CA LEU A 49 7.77 -18.53 4.54
C LEU A 49 6.51 -17.71 4.29
N LYS A 50 5.33 -18.30 4.46
CA LYS A 50 4.04 -17.62 4.30
C LYS A 50 3.90 -16.42 5.23
N GLN A 51 4.34 -16.54 6.48
CA GLN A 51 4.31 -15.42 7.43
C GLN A 51 5.21 -14.28 6.98
N LYS A 52 6.39 -14.57 6.42
CA LYS A 52 7.28 -13.55 5.85
C LYS A 52 6.65 -12.88 4.64
N GLU A 53 6.12 -13.67 3.70
CA GLU A 53 5.43 -13.16 2.51
C GLU A 53 4.23 -12.28 2.89
N MET A 54 3.47 -12.66 3.91
CA MET A 54 2.34 -11.86 4.41
C MET A 54 2.79 -10.50 4.94
N VAL A 55 3.85 -10.47 5.75
CA VAL A 55 4.40 -9.21 6.28
C VAL A 55 4.94 -8.32 5.15
N GLU A 56 5.58 -8.90 4.14
CA GLU A 56 6.06 -8.16 2.97
C GLU A 56 4.89 -7.58 2.16
N LEU A 57 3.85 -8.36 1.90
CA LEU A 57 2.64 -7.90 1.20
C LEU A 57 1.89 -6.80 1.96
N GLU A 58 1.80 -6.89 3.29
CA GLU A 58 1.19 -5.85 4.11
C GLU A 58 1.97 -4.54 4.00
N ARG A 59 3.29 -4.60 4.06
CA ARG A 59 4.16 -3.43 3.88
C ARG A 59 4.00 -2.81 2.49
N GLU A 60 3.94 -3.62 1.44
CA GLU A 60 3.72 -3.13 0.07
C GLU A 60 2.36 -2.46 -0.08
N ARG A 61 1.31 -3.00 0.55
CA ARG A 61 -0.02 -2.39 0.57
C ARG A 61 -0.03 -1.04 1.26
N GLU A 62 0.65 -0.92 2.41
CA GLU A 62 0.76 0.35 3.12
C GLU A 62 1.48 1.41 2.26
N LEU A 63 2.58 1.04 1.60
CA LEU A 63 3.29 1.92 0.69
C LEU A 63 2.41 2.36 -0.49
N ALA A 64 1.69 1.43 -1.12
CA ALA A 64 0.79 1.75 -2.23
C ALA A 64 -0.33 2.73 -1.82
N LEU A 65 -0.87 2.60 -0.60
CA LEU A 65 -1.86 3.53 -0.06
C LEU A 65 -1.28 4.93 0.14
N LEU A 66 -0.06 5.03 0.69
CA LEU A 66 0.63 6.32 0.87
C LEU A 66 0.92 6.98 -0.48
N GLU A 67 1.39 6.21 -1.47
CA GLU A 67 1.63 6.71 -2.82
C GLU A 67 0.34 7.20 -3.49
N GLN A 68 -0.76 6.46 -3.31
CA GLN A 68 -2.07 6.88 -3.81
C GLN A 68 -2.53 8.19 -3.17
N GLU A 69 -2.45 8.31 -1.85
CA GLU A 69 -2.83 9.55 -1.15
C GLU A 69 -1.98 10.74 -1.62
N MET A 70 -0.67 10.55 -1.78
CA MET A 70 0.22 11.58 -2.31
C MET A 70 -0.17 11.96 -3.75
N MET A 71 -0.49 10.99 -4.60
CA MET A 71 -0.91 11.23 -5.97
C MET A 71 -2.24 11.99 -6.04
N GLU A 72 -3.19 11.67 -5.17
CA GLU A 72 -4.47 12.39 -5.08
C GLU A 72 -4.27 13.85 -4.65
N ARG A 73 -3.38 14.11 -3.69
CA ARG A 73 -3.00 15.48 -3.28
C ARG A 73 -2.36 16.25 -4.42
N LEU A 74 -1.40 15.66 -5.13
CA LEU A 74 -0.75 16.30 -6.27
C LEU A 74 -1.76 16.63 -7.38
N LYS A 75 -2.67 15.71 -7.71
CA LYS A 75 -3.73 15.97 -8.70
C LYS A 75 -4.67 17.10 -8.27
N ALA A 76 -5.00 17.18 -6.98
CA ALA A 76 -5.83 18.27 -6.46
C ALA A 76 -5.10 19.62 -6.56
N GLU A 77 -3.81 19.67 -6.22
CA GLU A 77 -2.97 20.87 -6.37
C GLU A 77 -2.84 21.29 -7.84
N GLU A 78 -2.60 20.35 -8.75
CA GLU A 78 -2.55 20.61 -10.19
C GLU A 78 -3.85 21.20 -10.72
N LEU A 79 -5.00 20.69 -10.27
CA LEU A 79 -6.32 21.16 -10.69
C LEU A 79 -6.62 22.56 -10.13
N LEU A 80 -6.19 22.86 -8.91
CA LEU A 80 -6.28 24.22 -8.35
C LEU A 80 -5.41 25.20 -9.13
N PHE A 81 -4.18 24.80 -9.47
CA PHE A 81 -3.28 25.62 -10.27
C PHE A 81 -3.88 25.92 -11.66
N GLN A 82 -4.45 24.92 -12.33
CA GLN A 82 -5.13 25.12 -13.61
C GLN A 82 -6.31 26.09 -13.51
N GLN A 83 -7.12 25.99 -12.46
CA GLN A 83 -8.22 26.93 -12.23
C GLN A 83 -7.70 28.36 -12.02
N GLN A 84 -6.69 28.55 -11.18
CA GLN A 84 -6.09 29.87 -10.95
C GLN A 84 -5.50 30.47 -12.22
N GLN A 85 -4.86 29.65 -13.06
CA GLN A 85 -4.35 30.13 -14.35
C GLN A 85 -5.48 30.58 -15.28
N LEU A 86 -6.60 29.85 -15.32
CA LEU A 86 -7.75 30.22 -16.12
C LEU A 86 -8.40 31.52 -15.60
N GLU A 87 -8.60 31.64 -14.29
CA GLU A 87 -9.12 32.86 -13.65
C GLU A 87 -8.24 34.07 -13.97
N PHE A 88 -6.91 33.93 -13.87
CA PHE A 88 -5.97 34.99 -14.21
C PHE A 88 -6.05 35.41 -15.68
N GLN A 89 -6.19 34.46 -16.61
CA GLN A 89 -6.38 34.76 -18.03
C GLN A 89 -7.68 35.54 -18.28
N LEU A 90 -8.78 35.13 -17.63
CA LEU A 90 -10.07 35.81 -17.75
C LEU A 90 -10.00 37.23 -17.19
N GLU A 91 -9.33 37.45 -16.06
CA GLU A 91 -9.17 38.77 -15.46
C GLU A 91 -8.36 39.72 -16.36
N LEU A 92 -7.29 39.22 -16.99
CA LEU A 92 -6.54 39.98 -17.99
C LEU A 92 -7.42 40.37 -19.19
N GLU A 93 -8.25 39.45 -19.70
CA GLU A 93 -9.15 39.74 -20.82
C GLU A 93 -10.20 40.81 -20.45
N ILE A 94 -10.75 40.76 -19.24
CA ILE A 94 -11.68 41.77 -18.72
C ILE A 94 -10.99 43.14 -18.65
N GLN A 95 -9.79 43.19 -18.06
CA GLN A 95 -9.00 44.41 -17.94
C GLN A 95 -8.68 45.03 -19.32
N GLU A 96 -8.34 44.22 -20.33
CA GLU A 96 -8.11 44.70 -21.69
C GLU A 96 -9.38 45.27 -22.32
N LYS A 97 -10.52 44.58 -22.18
CA LYS A 97 -11.83 45.07 -22.68
C LYS A 97 -12.25 46.37 -22.01
N GLU A 98 -12.01 46.52 -20.71
CA GLU A 98 -12.29 47.77 -19.98
C GLU A 98 -11.44 48.92 -20.48
N LYS A 99 -10.14 48.71 -20.71
CA LYS A 99 -9.23 49.72 -21.29
C LYS A 99 -9.68 50.12 -22.70
N GLN A 100 -10.01 49.17 -23.56
CA GLN A 100 -10.51 49.44 -24.91
C GLN A 100 -11.79 50.30 -24.88
N ARG A 101 -12.77 49.94 -24.04
CA ARG A 101 -14.00 50.73 -23.86
C ARG A 101 -13.72 52.14 -23.36
N ALA A 102 -12.80 52.30 -22.41
CA ALA A 102 -12.42 53.61 -21.89
C ALA A 102 -11.75 54.49 -22.96
N GLU A 103 -10.89 53.90 -23.80
CA GLU A 103 -10.28 54.60 -24.95
C GLU A 103 -11.32 55.01 -25.99
N GLU A 104 -12.27 54.14 -26.33
CA GLU A 104 -13.37 54.45 -27.25
C GLU A 104 -14.24 55.60 -26.74
N LEU A 105 -14.60 55.58 -25.45
CA LEU A 105 -15.34 56.66 -24.79
C LEU A 105 -14.58 57.99 -24.85
N ARG A 106 -13.27 58.00 -24.59
CA ARG A 106 -12.43 59.21 -24.70
C ARG A 106 -12.41 59.76 -26.12
N ARG A 107 -12.22 58.90 -27.13
CA ARG A 107 -12.25 59.31 -28.54
C ARG A 107 -13.61 59.88 -28.96
N ALA A 108 -14.71 59.30 -28.47
CA ALA A 108 -16.05 59.81 -28.75
C ALA A 108 -16.28 61.20 -28.11
N GLN A 109 -15.78 61.44 -26.90
CA GLN A 109 -15.84 62.76 -26.25
C GLN A 109 -15.02 63.81 -27.00
N GLU A 110 -13.79 63.48 -27.42
CA GLU A 110 -12.94 64.39 -28.21
C GLU A 110 -13.53 64.75 -29.59
N GLN A 111 -14.35 63.87 -30.17
CA GLN A 111 -15.08 64.15 -31.41
C GLN A 111 -16.31 65.03 -31.22
N LEU A 112 -16.90 65.04 -30.01
CA LEU A 112 -18.06 65.87 -29.66
C LEU A 112 -17.67 67.30 -29.24
N GLU A 113 -16.43 67.49 -28.77
CA GLU A 113 -15.88 68.80 -28.37
C GLU A 113 -15.23 69.59 -29.53
N LYS A 114 -15.21 69.04 -30.76
CA LYS A 114 -14.75 69.69 -31.99
C LYS A 114 -15.91 70.16 -32.86
#